data_AF-A0A2H9N0Z6-F1
#
_entry.id   AF-A0A2H9N0Z6-F1
#
_cell.length_a   1.000
_cell.length_b   1.000
_cell.length_c   1.000
_cell.angle_alpha   90.00
_cell.angle_beta   90.00
_cell.angle_gamma   90.00
#
_symmetry.space_group_name_H-M   'P 1'
#
loop_
_entity.id
_entity.type
_entity.pdbx_description
1 polymer ?
#
loop_
_entity_poly.entity_id
_entity_poly.type
_entity_poly.pdbx_seq_one_letter_code
_entity_poly.pdbx_strand_id
1 'polypeptide(L)'
;MISLKQIKLELLKGRQIEEIIKDINWQDFERLVSKILEKYDFKTWNNFRFKTSRRYEVDIIATDNNATFLIDCKQWSAGRYKSSALKKAIKDHEERLEEFQKFTKNNPIARTKFRIKNSQKLIPVIITWYEENLIKHSKTLIIPVWKLNEFLLNKDGYT
;
A
#
# COMPACT_ATOMS: atom_id res chain seq x y z
N MET A 1 0.50 16.70 -12.48
CA MET A 1 0.81 16.03 -11.21
C MET A 1 0.18 16.83 -10.08
N ILE A 2 -0.82 16.27 -9.40
CA ILE A 2 -1.45 16.94 -8.25
C ILE A 2 -0.52 16.79 -7.03
N SER A 3 -0.14 17.92 -6.41
CA SER A 3 0.63 17.91 -5.17
C SER A 3 -0.27 17.72 -3.95
N LEU A 4 0.24 17.23 -2.81
CA LEU A 4 -0.52 17.19 -1.54
C LEU A 4 -1.09 18.58 -1.18
N LYS A 5 -0.36 19.66 -1.50
CA LYS A 5 -0.80 21.04 -1.32
C LYS A 5 -2.05 21.34 -2.16
N GLN A 6 -2.11 20.81 -3.38
CA GLN A 6 -3.23 20.99 -4.29
C GLN A 6 -4.43 20.13 -3.89
N ILE A 7 -4.23 18.88 -3.44
CA ILE A 7 -5.30 18.08 -2.82
C ILE A 7 -5.90 18.82 -1.63
N LYS A 8 -5.04 19.33 -0.72
CA LYS A 8 -5.48 20.09 0.44
C LYS A 8 -6.29 21.33 0.04
N LEU A 9 -5.87 22.05 -1.00
CA LEU A 9 -6.59 23.22 -1.49
C LEU A 9 -7.99 22.86 -2.03
N GLU A 10 -8.10 21.78 -2.80
CA GLU A 10 -9.39 21.33 -3.35
C GLU A 10 -10.33 20.82 -2.24
N LEU A 11 -9.81 20.12 -1.23
CA LEU A 11 -10.57 19.74 -0.04
C LEU A 11 -11.09 20.97 0.71
N LEU A 12 -10.24 22.00 0.87
CA LEU A 12 -10.63 23.26 1.52
C LEU A 12 -11.68 24.05 0.73
N LYS A 13 -11.79 23.82 -0.59
CA LYS A 13 -12.86 24.34 -1.44
C LYS A 13 -14.16 23.53 -1.34
N GLY A 14 -14.21 22.50 -0.50
CA GLY A 14 -15.38 21.64 -0.29
C GLY A 14 -15.51 20.50 -1.30
N ARG A 15 -14.50 20.27 -2.16
CA ARG A 15 -14.50 19.15 -3.09
C ARG A 15 -14.25 17.85 -2.32
N GLN A 16 -15.00 16.79 -2.61
CA GLN A 16 -14.81 15.50 -1.95
C GLN A 16 -13.52 14.83 -2.43
N ILE A 17 -12.87 14.04 -1.57
CA ILE A 17 -11.58 13.40 -1.88
C ILE A 17 -11.70 12.44 -3.07
N GLU A 18 -12.84 11.78 -3.19
CA GLU A 18 -13.20 10.87 -4.26
C GLU A 18 -13.22 11.59 -5.62
N GLU A 19 -13.68 12.84 -5.65
CA GLU A 19 -13.73 13.66 -6.87
C GLU A 19 -12.35 14.20 -7.26
N ILE A 20 -11.54 14.57 -6.27
CA ILE A 20 -10.16 15.04 -6.50
C ILE A 20 -9.30 13.90 -7.04
N ILE A 21 -9.49 12.70 -6.50
CA ILE A 21 -8.73 11.52 -6.90
C ILE A 21 -9.23 10.94 -8.24
N LYS A 22 -10.49 11.20 -8.64
CA LYS A 22 -11.07 10.78 -9.95
C LYS A 22 -10.22 11.12 -11.16
N ASP A 23 -9.56 12.24 -11.10
CA ASP A 23 -8.76 12.78 -12.20
C ASP A 23 -7.27 12.34 -12.11
N ILE A 24 -6.93 11.51 -11.12
CA ILE A 24 -5.57 11.03 -10.87
C ILE A 24 -5.35 9.68 -11.57
N ASN A 25 -4.26 9.58 -12.33
CA ASN A 25 -3.84 8.32 -12.93
C ASN A 25 -3.23 7.37 -11.89
N TRP A 26 -3.15 6.10 -12.25
CA TRP A 26 -2.57 5.03 -11.44
C TRP A 26 -1.22 5.41 -10.78
N GLN A 27 -0.26 5.92 -11.57
CA GLN A 27 1.08 6.24 -11.08
C GLN A 27 1.09 7.40 -10.08
N ASP A 28 0.22 8.40 -10.29
CA ASP A 28 0.07 9.52 -9.36
C ASP A 28 -0.64 9.07 -8.07
N PHE A 29 -1.52 8.06 -8.13
CA PHE A 29 -2.13 7.44 -6.94
C PHE A 29 -1.10 6.70 -6.08
N GLU A 30 -0.24 5.85 -6.67
CA GLU A 30 0.86 5.22 -5.93
C GLU A 30 1.76 6.26 -5.27
N ARG A 31 2.09 7.33 -6.01
CA ARG A 31 2.93 8.42 -5.49
C ARG A 31 2.25 9.17 -4.36
N LEU A 32 0.94 9.39 -4.43
CA LEU A 32 0.15 9.99 -3.36
C LEU A 32 0.24 9.14 -2.09
N VAL A 33 0.03 7.84 -2.21
CA VAL A 33 0.13 6.88 -1.10
C VAL A 33 1.53 6.89 -0.47
N SER A 34 2.61 6.83 -1.26
CA SER A 34 3.98 6.96 -0.73
C SER A 34 4.19 8.27 0.01
N LYS A 35 3.73 9.39 -0.54
CA LYS A 35 3.87 10.69 0.12
C LYS A 35 3.10 10.77 1.43
N ILE A 36 1.94 10.11 1.55
CA ILE A 36 1.21 10.02 2.82
C ILE A 36 2.05 9.20 3.82
N LEU A 37 2.54 8.02 3.44
CA LEU A 37 3.37 7.17 4.31
C LEU A 37 4.63 7.89 4.80
N GLU A 38 5.30 8.64 3.93
CA GLU A 38 6.48 9.45 4.29
C GLU A 38 6.16 10.55 5.33
N LYS A 39 4.93 11.05 5.39
CA LYS A 39 4.49 11.98 6.44
C LYS A 39 4.33 11.32 7.81
N TYR A 40 4.27 9.99 7.84
CA TYR A 40 4.23 9.16 9.03
C TYR A 40 5.58 8.45 9.26
N ASP A 41 6.68 9.05 8.80
CA ASP A 41 8.06 8.60 9.00
C ASP A 41 8.44 7.25 8.37
N PHE A 42 7.60 6.70 7.51
CA PHE A 42 7.98 5.54 6.71
C PHE A 42 9.04 5.91 5.67
N LYS A 43 9.97 4.99 5.43
CA LYS A 43 10.79 4.98 4.21
C LYS A 43 10.11 4.16 3.15
N THR A 44 9.98 4.74 1.96
CA THR A 44 9.22 4.20 0.84
C THR A 44 10.14 3.82 -0.31
N TRP A 45 9.82 2.71 -0.99
CA TRP A 45 10.44 2.32 -2.26
C TRP A 45 9.34 1.92 -3.22
N ASN A 46 9.22 2.65 -4.32
CA ASN A 46 8.15 2.46 -5.29
C ASN A 46 8.58 1.55 -6.44
N ASN A 47 7.62 0.84 -7.03
CA ASN A 47 7.76 0.03 -8.24
C ASN A 47 8.94 -0.95 -8.18
N PHE A 48 9.09 -1.60 -7.01
CA PHE A 48 10.20 -2.51 -6.79
C PHE A 48 9.93 -3.86 -7.43
N ARG A 49 10.80 -4.24 -8.37
CA ARG A 49 10.77 -5.53 -9.04
C ARG A 49 11.83 -6.45 -8.48
N PHE A 50 11.44 -7.69 -8.20
CA PHE A 50 12.35 -8.74 -7.79
C PHE A 50 12.00 -10.05 -8.49
N LYS A 51 12.91 -11.02 -8.40
CA LYS A 51 12.73 -12.34 -9.00
C LYS A 51 13.08 -13.42 -7.99
N THR A 52 12.17 -14.38 -7.86
CA THR A 52 12.39 -15.65 -7.16
C THR A 52 12.06 -16.77 -8.13
N SER A 53 10.88 -17.39 -8.01
CA SER A 53 10.32 -18.35 -8.97
C SER A 53 9.93 -17.68 -10.30
N ARG A 54 9.29 -16.51 -10.21
CA ARG A 54 8.97 -15.61 -11.32
C ARG A 54 9.30 -14.17 -10.96
N ARG A 55 9.03 -13.25 -11.89
CA ARG A 55 9.15 -11.81 -11.62
C ARG A 55 7.93 -11.35 -10.84
N TYR A 56 8.18 -10.59 -9.78
CA TYR A 56 7.18 -9.94 -8.94
C TYR A 56 7.44 -8.44 -8.90
N GLU A 57 6.38 -7.67 -8.72
CA GLU A 57 6.41 -6.22 -8.54
C GLU A 57 5.61 -5.86 -7.30
N VAL A 58 6.20 -5.00 -6.46
CA VAL A 58 5.54 -4.37 -5.32
C VAL A 58 5.48 -2.88 -5.60
N ASP A 59 4.27 -2.33 -5.66
CA ASP A 59 4.04 -0.94 -6.01
C ASP A 59 4.73 -0.02 -4.99
N ILE A 60 4.59 -0.34 -3.70
CA ILE A 60 5.24 0.42 -2.62
C ILE A 60 5.69 -0.54 -1.50
N ILE A 61 6.97 -0.48 -1.13
CA ILE A 61 7.47 -1.03 0.13
C ILE A 61 7.60 0.14 1.09
N ALA A 62 6.98 0.06 2.26
CA ALA A 62 7.04 1.10 3.28
C ALA A 62 7.52 0.51 4.61
N THR A 63 8.67 0.96 5.10
CA THR A 63 9.27 0.46 6.35
C THR A 63 9.43 1.59 7.36
N ASP A 64 8.92 1.35 8.57
CA ASP A 64 9.22 2.16 9.75
C ASP A 64 10.03 1.33 10.76
N ASN A 65 10.05 1.73 12.04
CA ASN A 65 10.78 0.99 13.07
C ASN A 65 10.10 -0.30 13.52
N ASN A 66 8.79 -0.44 13.31
CA ASN A 66 7.94 -1.48 13.87
C ASN A 66 7.58 -2.55 12.83
N ALA A 67 7.28 -2.14 11.60
CA ALA A 67 6.81 -3.02 10.54
C ALA A 67 7.28 -2.60 9.14
N THR A 68 7.17 -3.54 8.21
CA THR A 68 7.32 -3.28 6.77
C THR A 68 6.01 -3.64 6.08
N PHE A 69 5.39 -2.65 5.45
CA PHE A 69 4.21 -2.83 4.62
C PHE A 69 4.64 -3.08 3.18
N LEU A 70 4.12 -4.16 2.61
CA LEU A 70 4.11 -4.36 1.17
C LEU A 70 2.75 -3.90 0.70
N ILE A 71 2.74 -2.86 -0.13
CA ILE A 71 1.51 -2.17 -0.53
C ILE A 71 1.26 -2.42 -2.01
N ASP A 72 0.04 -2.85 -2.31
CA ASP A 72 -0.52 -2.94 -3.65
C ASP A 72 -1.65 -1.90 -3.77
N CYS A 73 -1.48 -0.94 -4.67
CA CYS A 73 -2.50 0.06 -4.92
C CYS A 73 -3.57 -0.52 -5.86
N LYS A 74 -4.85 -0.23 -5.64
CA LYS A 74 -5.92 -0.69 -6.54
C LYS A 74 -6.96 0.39 -6.82
N GLN A 75 -6.97 0.85 -8.07
CA GLN A 75 -7.98 1.72 -8.64
C GLN A 75 -9.06 0.87 -9.33
N TRP A 76 -9.95 0.24 -8.56
CA TRP A 76 -11.04 -0.57 -9.12
C TRP A 76 -12.28 0.26 -9.42
N SER A 77 -12.76 0.33 -10.66
CA SER A 77 -14.05 0.97 -10.94
C SER A 77 -15.20 0.35 -10.12
N ALA A 78 -16.14 1.18 -9.66
CA ALA A 78 -17.32 0.72 -8.92
C ALA A 78 -18.13 -0.29 -9.75
N GLY A 79 -18.26 -1.54 -9.30
CA GLY A 79 -18.96 -2.58 -10.05
C GLY A 79 -19.30 -3.84 -9.24
N ARG A 80 -20.23 -4.64 -9.79
CA ARG A 80 -20.84 -5.85 -9.17
C ARG A 80 -19.92 -7.08 -9.04
N TYR A 81 -18.70 -7.06 -9.60
CA TYR A 81 -17.77 -8.21 -9.62
C TYR A 81 -16.63 -8.11 -8.58
N LYS A 82 -16.77 -7.26 -7.56
CA LYS A 82 -15.69 -6.92 -6.61
C LYS A 82 -15.18 -8.09 -5.77
N SER A 83 -16.05 -8.98 -5.27
CA SER A 83 -15.63 -9.93 -4.24
C SER A 83 -14.66 -11.00 -4.76
N SER A 84 -14.85 -11.52 -5.97
CA SER A 84 -13.93 -12.51 -6.56
C SER A 84 -12.63 -11.89 -7.02
N ALA A 85 -12.68 -10.70 -7.63
CA ALA A 85 -11.50 -9.94 -8.02
C ALA A 85 -10.66 -9.53 -6.80
N LEU A 86 -11.30 -9.07 -5.72
CA LEU A 86 -10.67 -8.79 -4.44
C LEU A 86 -10.06 -10.04 -3.83
N LYS A 87 -10.80 -11.15 -3.74
CA LYS A 87 -10.25 -12.43 -3.24
C LYS A 87 -9.02 -12.88 -4.02
N LYS A 88 -9.05 -12.73 -5.36
CA LYS A 88 -7.89 -13.03 -6.20
C LYS A 88 -6.73 -12.07 -5.91
N ALA A 89 -6.99 -10.77 -5.81
CA ALA A 89 -5.97 -9.76 -5.49
C ALA A 89 -5.32 -10.01 -4.13
N ILE A 90 -6.11 -10.36 -3.11
CA ILE A 90 -5.61 -10.75 -1.79
C ILE A 90 -4.68 -11.96 -1.92
N LYS A 91 -5.15 -13.03 -2.59
CA LYS A 91 -4.34 -14.25 -2.76
C LYS A 91 -3.04 -13.98 -3.50
N ASP A 92 -3.09 -13.25 -4.61
CA ASP A 92 -1.91 -12.88 -5.40
C ASP A 92 -0.94 -12.01 -4.59
N HIS A 93 -1.46 -11.15 -3.70
CA HIS A 93 -0.66 -10.29 -2.84
C HIS A 93 -0.02 -11.04 -1.66
N GLU A 94 -0.73 -12.00 -1.06
CA GLU A 94 -0.17 -12.90 -0.04
C GLU A 94 0.94 -13.79 -0.62
N GLU A 95 0.76 -14.33 -1.83
CA GLU A 95 1.83 -15.05 -2.53
C GLU A 95 3.06 -14.14 -2.75
N ARG A 96 2.83 -12.91 -3.20
CA ARG A 96 3.90 -11.92 -3.40
C ARG A 96 4.66 -11.61 -2.11
N LEU A 97 3.96 -11.52 -0.98
CA LEU A 97 4.57 -11.34 0.34
C LEU A 97 5.48 -12.52 0.69
N GLU A 98 5.01 -13.75 0.51
CA GLU A 98 5.78 -14.96 0.80
C GLU A 98 7.06 -15.01 -0.06
N GLU A 99 6.96 -14.66 -1.33
CA GLU A 99 8.10 -14.59 -2.23
C GLU A 99 9.06 -13.46 -1.87
N PHE A 100 8.55 -12.30 -1.43
CA PHE A 100 9.39 -11.21 -0.95
C PHE A 100 10.10 -11.57 0.36
N GLN A 101 9.46 -12.32 1.26
CA GLN A 101 10.08 -12.86 2.46
C GLN A 101 11.23 -13.81 2.11
N LYS A 102 11.03 -14.73 1.16
CA LYS A 102 12.10 -15.61 0.66
C LYS A 102 13.24 -14.80 0.04
N PHE A 103 12.91 -13.85 -0.83
CA PHE A 103 13.87 -12.96 -1.49
C PHE A 103 14.74 -12.22 -0.48
N THR A 104 14.13 -11.57 0.51
CA THR A 104 14.85 -10.80 1.52
C THR A 104 15.62 -11.69 2.49
N LYS A 105 15.08 -12.85 2.91
CA LYS A 105 15.78 -13.80 3.79
C LYS A 105 17.11 -14.26 3.17
N ASN A 106 17.13 -14.51 1.87
CA ASN A 106 18.32 -14.98 1.15
C ASN A 106 19.19 -13.83 0.59
N ASN A 107 18.84 -12.57 0.85
CA ASN A 107 19.53 -11.41 0.30
C ASN A 107 19.76 -10.32 1.37
N PRO A 108 20.90 -10.37 2.09
CA PRO A 108 21.25 -9.37 3.11
C PRO A 108 21.31 -7.92 2.58
N ILE A 109 21.69 -7.74 1.31
CA ILE A 109 21.73 -6.43 0.67
C ILE A 109 20.31 -5.86 0.54
N ALA A 110 19.34 -6.69 0.12
CA ALA A 110 17.95 -6.29 0.05
C ALA A 110 17.38 -5.95 1.44
N ARG A 111 17.71 -6.72 2.48
CA ARG A 111 17.28 -6.42 3.87
C ARG A 111 17.80 -5.07 4.32
N THR A 112 19.08 -4.79 4.08
CA THR A 112 19.71 -3.52 4.41
C THR A 112 19.08 -2.36 3.62
N LYS A 113 18.88 -2.55 2.30
CA LYS A 113 18.24 -1.57 1.43
C LYS A 113 16.86 -1.16 1.95
N PHE A 114 16.05 -2.13 2.34
CA PHE A 114 14.68 -1.91 2.82
C PHE A 114 14.58 -1.71 4.34
N ARG A 115 15.71 -1.65 5.05
CA ARG A 115 15.78 -1.48 6.52
C ARG A 115 14.98 -2.53 7.31
N ILE A 116 14.86 -3.74 6.77
CA ILE A 116 14.08 -4.83 7.37
C ILE A 116 14.91 -5.49 8.48
N LYS A 117 14.45 -5.38 9.73
CA LYS A 117 15.07 -6.04 10.89
C LYS A 117 14.66 -7.52 10.98
N ASN A 118 15.40 -8.33 11.75
CA ASN A 118 15.17 -9.78 11.83
C ASN A 118 13.81 -10.17 12.43
N SER A 119 13.32 -9.41 13.41
CA SER A 119 12.03 -9.62 14.08
C SER A 119 10.89 -8.76 13.51
N GLN A 120 11.15 -8.00 12.45
CA GLN A 120 10.17 -7.06 11.92
C GLN A 120 9.06 -7.79 11.16
N LYS A 121 7.79 -7.44 11.43
CA LYS A 121 6.65 -8.00 10.71
C LYS A 121 6.60 -7.43 9.29
N LEU A 122 6.40 -8.31 8.31
CA LEU A 122 6.05 -7.93 6.95
C LEU A 122 4.56 -8.14 6.75
N ILE A 123 3.83 -7.09 6.40
CA ILE A 123 2.37 -7.10 6.34
C ILE A 123 1.91 -6.71 4.93
N PRO A 124 1.07 -7.51 4.28
CA PRO A 124 0.50 -7.18 2.98
C PRO A 124 -0.66 -6.19 3.17
N VAL A 125 -0.68 -5.15 2.36
CA VAL A 125 -1.66 -4.06 2.45
C VAL A 125 -2.15 -3.73 1.05
N ILE A 126 -3.46 -3.78 0.85
CA ILE A 126 -4.08 -3.30 -0.39
C ILE A 126 -4.70 -1.94 -0.09
N ILE A 127 -4.22 -0.90 -0.78
CA ILE A 127 -4.81 0.43 -0.68
C ILE A 127 -5.77 0.61 -1.84
N THR A 128 -7.06 0.66 -1.51
CA THR A 128 -8.13 0.80 -2.51
C THR A 128 -8.52 2.24 -2.66
N TRP A 129 -8.95 2.58 -3.87
CA TRP A 129 -9.67 3.83 -4.06
C TRP A 129 -11.06 3.77 -3.45
N TYR A 130 -11.86 2.72 -3.67
CA TYR A 130 -13.29 2.76 -3.35
C TYR A 130 -13.63 2.30 -1.94
N GLU A 131 -14.86 2.66 -1.54
CA GLU A 131 -15.45 2.38 -0.24
C GLU A 131 -15.75 0.90 -0.12
N GLU A 132 -14.80 0.20 0.48
CA GLU A 132 -15.09 -0.96 1.29
C GLU A 132 -14.73 -0.58 2.72
N ASN A 133 -15.45 -1.12 3.71
CA ASN A 133 -15.00 -0.97 5.09
C ASN A 133 -13.57 -1.49 5.23
N LEU A 134 -12.85 -1.07 6.28
CA LEU A 134 -11.55 -1.68 6.56
C LEU A 134 -11.79 -3.18 6.77
N ILE A 135 -11.36 -3.98 5.80
CA ILE A 135 -11.54 -5.43 5.83
C ILE A 135 -10.14 -6.00 6.04
N LYS A 136 -9.93 -6.59 7.21
CA LYS A 136 -8.87 -7.59 7.34
C LYS A 136 -9.40 -8.88 6.76
N HIS A 137 -8.83 -9.33 5.65
CA HIS A 137 -9.15 -10.62 5.06
C HIS A 137 -7.89 -11.49 5.04
N SER A 138 -7.93 -12.62 5.74
CA SER A 138 -6.74 -13.46 5.96
C SER A 138 -5.61 -12.66 6.63
N LYS A 139 -4.48 -12.46 5.94
CA LYS A 139 -3.31 -11.71 6.44
C LYS A 139 -3.26 -10.29 5.86
N THR A 140 -4.12 -9.97 4.90
CA THR A 140 -4.08 -8.72 4.13
C THR A 140 -4.99 -7.67 4.72
N LEU A 141 -4.44 -6.47 4.90
CA LEU A 141 -5.18 -5.27 5.29
C LEU A 141 -5.70 -4.58 4.03
N ILE A 142 -7.00 -4.36 3.93
CA ILE A 142 -7.60 -3.60 2.82
C ILE A 142 -8.05 -2.25 3.38
N ILE A 143 -7.47 -1.18 2.85
CA ILE A 143 -7.61 0.17 3.40
C ILE A 143 -8.01 1.12 2.27
N PRO A 144 -9.21 1.70 2.32
CA PRO A 144 -9.55 2.82 1.44
C PRO A 144 -8.60 4.00 1.69
N VAL A 145 -8.19 4.69 0.63
CA VAL A 145 -7.20 5.78 0.72
C VAL A 145 -7.61 6.88 1.72
N TRP A 146 -8.90 7.18 1.89
CA TRP A 146 -9.36 8.15 2.89
C TRP A 146 -9.25 7.67 4.34
N LYS A 147 -9.25 6.35 4.59
CA LYS A 147 -8.99 5.76 5.91
C LYS A 147 -7.51 5.55 6.19
N LEU A 148 -6.63 5.79 5.21
CA LEU A 148 -5.18 5.59 5.38
C LEU A 148 -4.60 6.44 6.52
N ASN A 149 -5.06 7.68 6.67
CA ASN A 149 -4.63 8.57 7.74
C ASN A 149 -4.99 8.02 9.13
N GLU A 150 -6.23 7.59 9.31
CA GLU A 150 -6.71 6.98 10.54
C GLU A 150 -5.98 5.67 10.85
N PHE A 151 -5.77 4.83 9.83
CA PHE A 151 -5.01 3.60 9.96
C PHE A 151 -3.57 3.88 10.42
N LEU A 152 -2.87 4.84 9.80
CA LEU A 152 -1.48 5.14 10.14
C LEU A 152 -1.33 5.72 11.55
N LEU A 153 -2.32 6.50 12.02
CA LEU A 153 -2.35 6.96 13.42
C LEU A 153 -2.51 5.81 14.43
N ASN A 154 -3.19 4.72 14.04
CA ASN A 154 -3.51 3.58 14.91
C ASN A 154 -2.76 2.29 14.53
N LYS A 155 -1.72 2.38 13.70
CA LYS A 155 -1.03 1.23 13.08
C LYS A 155 -0.44 0.24 14.09
N ASP A 156 -0.14 0.70 15.30
CA ASP A 156 0.46 -0.13 16.35
C ASP A 156 -0.51 -1.22 16.85
N GLY A 157 -1.83 -1.05 16.65
CA GLY A 157 -2.82 -2.11 16.88
C GLY A 157 -2.84 -3.21 15.80
N TYR A 158 -2.15 -3.00 14.68
CA TYR A 158 -2.10 -3.93 13.53
C TYR A 158 -0.70 -4.51 13.28
N THR A 159 0.34 -3.95 13.93
CA THR A 159 1.76 -4.28 13.75
C THR A 159 2.36 -5.01 14.93
#